data_AF-A0A928D8V9-F1
#
_entry.id   AF-A0A928D8V9-F1
#
_cell.length_a   1.000
_cell.length_b   1.000
_cell.length_c   1.000
_cell.angle_alpha   90.00
_cell.angle_beta   90.00
_cell.angle_gamma   90.00
#
_symmetry.space_group_name_H-M   'P 1'
#
loop_
_entity.id
_entity.type
_entity.pdbx_description
1 polymer ?
#
loop_
_entity_poly.entity_id
_entity_poly.type
_entity_poly.pdbx_seq_one_letter_code
_entity_poly.pdbx_strand_id
1 'polypeptide(L)'
;GFRKATVAVPAITAHLCHKIDGRQSGWPNLVKSQLPENVAAAERNAPYFDGVHFASLITCPIRFSVGFTDTVAPPHAGFAAFNACPSKDKGIVGSIGFGHSTSKVDSSSLSRWLNRE
;
A
#
# COMPACT_ATOMS: atom_id res chain seq x y z
N GLY A 1 13.97 -4.25 17.83
CA GLY A 1 12.83 -3.87 16.96
C GLY A 1 13.27 -2.86 15.92
N PHE A 2 12.56 -2.73 14.81
CA PHE A 2 12.83 -1.70 13.78
C PHE A 2 12.76 -0.29 14.40
N ARG A 3 13.75 0.56 14.11
CA ARG A 3 13.77 1.96 14.61
C ARG A 3 12.94 2.91 13.75
N LYS A 4 12.89 2.67 12.44
CA LYS A 4 12.06 3.37 11.46
C LYS A 4 12.05 2.60 10.14
N ALA A 5 11.07 2.87 9.27
CA ALA A 5 10.94 2.19 7.98
C ALA A 5 10.37 3.09 6.87
N THR A 6 10.60 2.72 5.62
CA THR A 6 9.92 3.30 4.46
C THR A 6 9.21 2.21 3.65
N VAL A 7 8.02 2.49 3.15
CA VAL A 7 7.24 1.62 2.27
C VAL A 7 6.95 2.38 0.99
N ALA A 8 7.42 1.87 -0.15
CA ALA A 8 7.28 2.55 -1.42
C ALA A 8 6.30 1.81 -2.35
N VAL A 9 5.32 2.54 -2.89
CA VAL A 9 4.29 2.05 -3.82
C VAL A 9 3.76 0.65 -3.44
N PRO A 10 3.19 0.49 -2.23
CA PRO A 10 2.89 -0.82 -1.68
C PRO A 10 1.91 -1.60 -2.55
N ALA A 11 2.37 -2.73 -3.08
CA ALA A 11 1.49 -3.76 -3.63
C ALA A 11 0.83 -4.56 -2.49
N ILE A 12 0.00 -5.55 -2.85
CA ILE A 12 -0.68 -6.48 -1.93
C ILE A 12 -1.63 -5.82 -0.91
N THR A 13 -2.06 -4.58 -1.17
CA THR A 13 -2.97 -3.83 -0.30
C THR A 13 -4.36 -3.69 -0.92
N ALA A 14 -5.40 -3.68 -0.08
CA ALA A 14 -6.77 -3.39 -0.47
C ALA A 14 -7.34 -4.39 -1.49
N HIS A 15 -7.25 -5.68 -1.17
CA HIS A 15 -7.63 -6.77 -2.07
C HIS A 15 -9.14 -6.92 -2.30
N LEU A 16 -9.96 -6.36 -1.42
CA LEU A 16 -11.42 -6.46 -1.49
C LEU A 16 -12.12 -5.15 -1.89
N CYS A 17 -11.37 -4.11 -2.29
CA CYS A 17 -11.96 -2.82 -2.70
C CYS A 17 -13.04 -2.96 -3.77
N HIS A 18 -12.86 -3.88 -4.72
CA HIS A 18 -13.84 -4.12 -5.78
C HIS A 18 -15.24 -4.50 -5.24
N LYS A 19 -15.33 -5.12 -4.05
CA LYS A 19 -16.61 -5.41 -3.39
C LYS A 19 -17.13 -4.29 -2.51
N ILE A 20 -16.21 -3.54 -1.89
CA ILE A 20 -16.55 -2.56 -0.85
C ILE A 20 -17.07 -1.27 -1.50
N ASP A 21 -16.36 -0.77 -2.52
CA ASP A 21 -16.63 0.54 -3.12
C ASP A 21 -16.47 0.55 -4.65
N GLY A 22 -16.24 -0.61 -5.26
CA GLY A 22 -16.07 -0.76 -6.71
C GLY A 22 -14.71 -0.27 -7.24
N ARG A 23 -13.79 0.19 -6.37
CA ARG A 23 -12.44 0.59 -6.81
C ARG A 23 -11.61 -0.63 -7.21
N GLN A 24 -10.60 -0.38 -8.03
CA GLN A 24 -9.62 -1.39 -8.39
C GLN A 24 -8.97 -2.00 -7.13
N SER A 25 -8.77 -3.31 -7.10
CA SER A 25 -8.01 -3.95 -6.02
C SER A 25 -6.50 -3.82 -6.27
N GLY A 26 -5.69 -3.76 -5.22
CA GLY A 26 -4.23 -3.69 -5.40
C GLY A 26 -3.67 -4.92 -6.12
N TRP A 27 -2.55 -4.75 -6.83
CA TRP A 27 -1.82 -5.86 -7.43
C TRP A 27 -1.53 -6.96 -6.38
N PRO A 28 -1.66 -8.27 -6.71
CA PRO A 28 -1.85 -8.85 -8.05
C PRO A 28 -3.31 -8.95 -8.52
N ASN A 29 -4.23 -8.14 -7.97
CA ASN A 29 -5.66 -8.30 -8.19
C ASN A 29 -6.14 -9.72 -7.86
N LEU A 30 -5.78 -10.20 -6.65
CA LEU A 30 -5.89 -11.60 -6.24
C LEU A 30 -7.19 -12.29 -6.65
N VAL A 31 -8.33 -11.63 -6.46
CA VAL A 31 -9.67 -12.17 -6.76
C VAL A 31 -9.97 -12.16 -8.27
N LYS A 32 -9.64 -11.08 -8.98
CA LYS A 32 -9.92 -10.94 -10.42
C LYS A 32 -9.15 -11.96 -11.26
N SER A 33 -8.00 -12.40 -10.77
CA SER A 33 -7.12 -13.35 -11.46
C SER A 33 -7.52 -14.83 -11.25
N GLN A 34 -8.63 -15.11 -10.54
CA GLN A 34 -9.09 -16.46 -10.28
C GLN A 34 -10.11 -16.97 -11.30
N LEU A 35 -10.18 -18.29 -11.42
CA LEU A 35 -11.31 -18.96 -12.07
C LEU A 35 -12.60 -18.73 -11.27
N PRO A 36 -13.79 -18.67 -11.92
CA PRO A 36 -15.05 -18.36 -11.26
C PRO A 36 -15.35 -19.20 -10.01
N GLU A 37 -15.05 -20.50 -10.03
CA GLU A 37 -15.23 -21.43 -8.92
C GLU A 37 -14.33 -21.13 -7.71
N ASN A 38 -13.22 -20.42 -7.92
CA ASN A 38 -12.25 -20.07 -6.90
C ASN A 38 -12.46 -18.66 -6.32
N VAL A 39 -13.31 -17.84 -6.93
CA VAL A 39 -13.54 -16.44 -6.50
C VAL A 39 -13.96 -16.36 -5.04
N ALA A 40 -14.95 -17.16 -4.62
CA ALA A 40 -15.43 -17.14 -3.24
C ALA A 40 -14.35 -17.55 -2.22
N ALA A 41 -13.51 -18.53 -2.58
CA ALA A 41 -12.38 -18.95 -1.74
C ALA A 41 -11.31 -17.86 -1.68
N ALA A 42 -11.01 -17.20 -2.80
CA ALA A 42 -10.05 -16.11 -2.86
C ALA A 42 -10.53 -14.88 -2.09
N GLU A 43 -11.80 -14.50 -2.19
CA GLU A 43 -12.38 -13.41 -1.40
C GLU A 43 -12.31 -13.69 0.11
N ARG A 44 -12.59 -14.93 0.52
CA ARG A 44 -12.48 -15.35 1.92
C ARG A 44 -11.03 -15.31 2.42
N ASN A 45 -10.08 -15.64 1.56
CA ASN A 45 -8.67 -15.76 1.94
C ASN A 45 -7.88 -14.45 1.75
N ALA A 46 -8.29 -13.56 0.86
CA ALA A 46 -7.59 -12.31 0.55
C ALA A 46 -7.28 -11.43 1.78
N PRO A 47 -8.21 -11.28 2.76
CA PRO A 47 -7.94 -10.57 4.00
C PRO A 47 -6.68 -11.02 4.75
N TYR A 48 -6.32 -12.30 4.70
CA TYR A 48 -5.13 -12.83 5.40
C TYR A 48 -3.82 -12.41 4.74
N PHE A 49 -3.87 -11.93 3.50
CA PHE A 49 -2.71 -11.48 2.74
C PHE A 49 -2.75 -9.99 2.44
N ASP A 50 -3.68 -9.24 3.04
CA ASP A 50 -3.85 -7.81 2.77
C ASP A 50 -2.88 -6.96 3.60
N GLY A 51 -1.99 -6.24 2.91
CA GLY A 51 -1.05 -5.30 3.50
C GLY A 51 -1.70 -4.22 4.36
N VAL A 52 -2.98 -3.88 4.14
CA VAL A 52 -3.73 -2.94 4.99
C VAL A 52 -3.90 -3.52 6.41
N HIS A 53 -4.17 -4.81 6.54
CA HIS A 53 -4.27 -5.46 7.84
C HIS A 53 -2.90 -5.54 8.53
N PHE A 54 -1.84 -5.85 7.80
CA PHE A 54 -0.49 -5.87 8.36
C PHE A 54 0.02 -4.47 8.75
N ALA A 55 -0.41 -3.42 8.03
CA ALA A 55 -0.06 -2.04 8.38
C ALA A 55 -0.51 -1.66 9.79
N SER A 56 -1.60 -2.28 10.30
CA SER A 56 -2.07 -2.07 11.67
C SER A 56 -1.07 -2.50 12.76
N LEU A 57 -0.09 -3.32 12.42
CA LEU A 57 0.94 -3.81 13.33
C LEU A 57 2.17 -2.88 13.39
N ILE A 58 2.25 -1.88 12.52
CA ILE A 58 3.42 -1.01 12.40
C ILE A 58 3.33 0.11 13.44
N THR A 59 4.20 0.04 14.45
CA THR A 59 4.26 1.02 15.55
C THR A 59 5.49 1.92 15.49
N CYS A 60 6.53 1.57 14.74
CA CYS A 60 7.72 2.41 14.57
C CYS A 60 7.43 3.60 13.63
N PRO A 61 8.24 4.67 13.68
CA PRO A 61 8.21 5.72 12.68
C PRO A 61 8.25 5.16 11.25
N ILE A 62 7.37 5.65 10.39
CA ILE A 62 7.23 5.13 9.03
C ILE A 62 6.95 6.23 8.01
N ARG A 63 7.45 6.07 6.79
CA ARG A 63 7.03 6.88 5.64
C ARG A 63 6.54 5.99 4.50
N PHE A 64 5.40 6.35 3.94
CA PHE A 64 4.81 5.72 2.77
C PHE A 64 5.08 6.56 1.53
N SER A 65 5.04 5.94 0.36
CA SER A 65 4.93 6.66 -0.90
C SER A 65 3.99 5.99 -1.89
N VAL A 66 3.35 6.81 -2.71
CA VAL A 66 2.46 6.38 -3.80
C VAL A 66 2.72 7.20 -5.05
N GLY A 67 2.49 6.61 -6.22
CA GLY A 67 2.34 7.35 -7.46
C GLY A 67 0.87 7.66 -7.72
N PHE A 68 0.53 8.91 -8.04
CA PHE A 68 -0.88 9.28 -8.23
C PHE A 68 -1.51 8.73 -9.51
N THR A 69 -0.71 8.30 -10.48
CA THR A 69 -1.19 7.64 -11.70
C THR A 69 -0.91 6.14 -11.70
N ASP A 70 -0.59 5.55 -10.53
CA ASP A 70 -0.32 4.12 -10.40
C ASP A 70 -1.58 3.28 -10.66
N THR A 71 -1.51 2.40 -11.65
CA THR A 71 -2.55 1.42 -11.99
C THR A 71 -2.18 0.00 -11.58
N VAL A 72 -0.99 -0.21 -11.03
CA VAL A 72 -0.53 -1.49 -10.46
C VAL A 72 -0.85 -1.51 -8.97
N ALA A 73 -0.35 -0.53 -8.22
CA ALA A 73 -0.67 -0.32 -6.81
C ALA A 73 -1.41 1.02 -6.64
N PRO A 74 -2.73 1.06 -6.93
CA PRO A 74 -3.48 2.29 -6.95
C PRO A 74 -3.29 3.12 -5.67
N PRO A 75 -3.19 4.46 -5.77
CA PRO A 75 -2.85 5.31 -4.63
C PRO A 75 -3.82 5.13 -3.45
N HIS A 76 -5.11 4.87 -3.71
CA HIS A 76 -6.09 4.62 -2.65
C HIS A 76 -5.72 3.40 -1.78
N ALA A 77 -5.08 2.38 -2.34
CA ALA A 77 -4.65 1.19 -1.60
C ALA A 77 -3.48 1.51 -0.66
N GLY A 78 -2.52 2.32 -1.13
CA GLY A 78 -1.44 2.85 -0.29
C GLY A 78 -1.95 3.77 0.81
N PHE A 79 -2.94 4.63 0.51
CA PHE A 79 -3.61 5.45 1.52
C PHE A 79 -4.41 4.63 2.53
N ALA A 80 -5.03 3.51 2.11
CA ALA A 80 -5.72 2.61 3.04
C ALA A 80 -4.73 2.01 4.06
N ALA A 81 -3.57 1.53 3.60
CA ALA A 81 -2.52 1.03 4.47
C ALA A 81 -1.96 2.13 5.40
N PHE A 82 -1.73 3.33 4.86
CA PHE A 82 -1.32 4.49 5.66
C PHE A 82 -2.34 4.83 6.74
N ASN A 83 -3.63 4.81 6.42
CA ASN A 83 -4.70 5.13 7.36
C ASN A 83 -4.83 4.07 8.47
N ALA A 84 -4.68 2.78 8.12
CA ALA A 84 -4.71 1.67 9.08
C ALA A 84 -3.50 1.63 10.02
N CYS A 85 -2.35 2.18 9.61
CA CYS A 85 -1.14 2.21 10.42
C CYS A 85 -1.29 3.08 11.68
N PRO A 86 -1.06 2.55 12.91
CA PRO A 86 -1.26 3.29 14.15
C PRO A 86 -0.05 4.14 14.57
N SER A 87 1.09 4.02 13.86
CA SER A 87 2.30 4.78 14.16
C SER A 87 2.00 6.28 14.30
N LYS A 88 2.50 6.87 15.40
CA LYS A 88 2.33 8.30 15.69
C LYS A 88 3.22 9.18 14.82
N ASP A 89 4.35 8.64 14.38
CA ASP A 89 5.24 9.29 13.42
C ASP A 89 5.10 8.61 12.05
N LYS A 90 3.97 8.84 11.39
CA LYS A 90 3.72 8.39 10.02
C LYS A 90 3.62 9.57 9.06
N GLY A 91 4.12 9.39 7.85
CA GLY A 91 3.92 10.33 6.74
C GLY A 91 3.74 9.60 5.42
N ILE A 92 3.14 10.26 4.43
CA ILE A 92 2.98 9.72 3.09
C ILE A 92 3.31 10.79 2.06
N VAL A 93 4.02 10.43 1.01
CA VAL A 93 4.30 11.31 -0.14
C VAL A 93 3.60 10.78 -1.38
N GLY A 94 2.93 11.67 -2.12
CA GLY A 94 2.27 11.35 -3.38
C GLY A 94 3.01 11.98 -4.55
N SER A 95 3.64 11.16 -5.39
CA SER A 95 4.34 11.63 -6.58
C SER A 95 3.36 11.94 -7.71
N ILE A 96 3.22 13.23 -8.03
CA ILE A 96 2.33 13.73 -9.09
C ILE A 96 2.85 13.30 -10.46
N GLY A 97 2.00 12.63 -11.25
CA GLY A 97 2.32 12.15 -12.60
C GLY A 97 3.09 10.84 -12.68
N PHE A 98 3.34 10.17 -11.54
CA PHE A 98 4.07 8.90 -11.50
C PHE A 98 3.12 7.71 -11.28
N GLY A 99 3.41 6.62 -12.00
CA GLY A 99 2.72 5.33 -11.91
C GLY A 99 3.29 4.46 -10.78
N HIS A 100 3.69 3.22 -11.08
CA HIS A 100 4.35 2.32 -10.12
C HIS A 100 5.82 2.69 -9.81
N SER A 101 6.03 3.97 -9.52
CA SER A 101 7.30 4.55 -9.09
C SER A 101 7.05 5.88 -8.40
N THR A 102 8.10 6.49 -7.86
CA THR A 102 8.05 7.82 -7.29
C THR A 102 9.02 8.75 -8.00
N SER A 103 8.78 10.06 -7.90
CA SER A 103 9.73 11.06 -8.40
C SER A 103 11.08 10.92 -7.70
N LYS A 104 12.16 11.33 -8.38
CA LYS A 104 13.51 11.34 -7.78
C LYS A 104 13.58 12.23 -6.54
N VAL A 105 12.81 13.31 -6.51
CA VAL A 105 12.75 14.25 -5.38
C VAL A 105 12.14 13.56 -4.17
N ASP A 106 11.01 12.88 -4.37
CA ASP A 106 10.29 12.18 -3.31
C ASP A 106 11.12 11.00 -2.78
N SER A 107 11.66 10.16 -3.66
CA SER A 107 12.52 9.04 -3.25
C SER A 107 13.76 9.52 -2.51
N SER A 108 14.41 10.59 -2.96
CA SER A 108 15.55 11.19 -2.26
C SER A 108 15.14 11.77 -0.90
N SER A 109 13.94 12.32 -0.78
CA SER A 109 13.41 12.83 0.49
C SER A 109 13.19 11.73 1.51
N LEU A 110 12.58 10.62 1.08
CA LEU A 110 12.38 9.42 1.90
C LEU A 110 13.71 8.81 2.32
N SER A 111 14.66 8.66 1.39
CA SER A 111 16.01 8.16 1.71
C SER A 111 16.73 9.06 2.70
N ARG A 112 16.65 10.39 2.54
CA ARG A 112 17.22 11.34 3.51
C ARG A 112 16.57 11.19 4.89
N TRP A 113 15.25 11.01 4.96
CA TRP A 113 14.56 10.77 6.24
C TRP A 113 14.97 9.44 6.87
N LEU A 114 15.08 8.38 6.07
CA LEU A 114 15.48 7.06 6.54
C LEU A 114 16.93 7.03 7.05
N ASN A 115 17.83 7.80 6.45
CA ASN A 115 19.26 7.78 6.78
C ASN A 115 19.72 8.84 7.79
N ARG A 116 18.86 9.77 8.22
CA ARG A 116 19.17 10.69 9.33
C ARG A 116 19.35 9.91 10.64
N GLU A 117 20.32 10.26 11.46
CA GLU A 117 20.46 9.64 12.80
C GLU A 117 19.31 10.02 13.73
#